data_AF-A0A2D8XLV8-F1
#
_entry.id   AF-A0A2D8XLV8-F1
#
_cell.length_a   1.000
_cell.length_b   1.000
_cell.length_c   1.000
_cell.angle_alpha   90.00
_cell.angle_beta   90.00
_cell.angle_gamma   90.00
#
_symmetry.space_group_name_H-M   'P 1'
#
loop_
_entity.id
_entity.type
_entity.pdbx_description
1 polymer ?
#
loop_
_entity_poly.entity_id
_entity_poly.type
_entity_poly.pdbx_seq_one_letter_code
_entity_poly.pdbx_strand_id
1 'polypeptide(L)'
;MINNILGGILGKVVDNAEGILDKVITTDKERDEAKLALKKLLLDAEREAFAKEVEDRKDARDMYKDDAIIQKILATLFTAAYFGLTYTMFKYFVLNELELSDYEIGFISTVFGAMSAKVNTIVDFFFGGSSKKNEQTNK
;
A
#
# COMPACT_ATOMS: atom_id res chain seq x y z
N MET A 1 10.57 4.73 -4.69
CA MET A 1 11.59 5.79 -4.88
C MET A 1 12.21 6.29 -3.58
N ILE A 2 11.49 6.29 -2.45
CA ILE A 2 12.02 6.70 -1.13
C ILE A 2 13.10 5.74 -0.57
N ASN A 3 12.97 4.42 -0.80
CA ASN A 3 14.00 3.43 -0.40
C ASN A 3 15.39 3.67 -1.03
N ASN A 4 15.46 4.15 -2.27
CA ASN A 4 16.75 4.42 -2.93
C ASN A 4 17.37 5.76 -2.49
N ILE A 5 16.55 6.68 -1.97
CA ILE A 5 17.02 7.99 -1.48
C ILE A 5 17.51 7.86 -0.04
N LEU A 6 16.81 7.13 0.82
CA LEU A 6 17.24 6.89 2.20
C LEU A 6 18.51 6.02 2.27
N GLY A 7 18.57 4.92 1.50
CA GLY A 7 19.79 4.09 1.44
C GLY A 7 21.00 4.84 0.85
N GLY A 8 20.77 5.73 -0.12
CA GLY A 8 21.83 6.51 -0.77
C GLY A 8 22.35 7.69 0.06
N ILE A 9 21.50 8.31 0.90
CA ILE A 9 21.90 9.40 1.80
C ILE A 9 22.55 8.84 3.07
N LEU A 10 22.00 7.76 3.65
CA LEU A 10 22.57 7.13 4.84
C LEU A 10 23.95 6.51 4.57
N GLY A 11 24.12 5.83 3.43
CA GLY A 11 25.44 5.30 3.01
C GLY A 11 26.50 6.40 2.89
N LYS A 12 26.16 7.54 2.26
CA LYS A 12 27.07 8.68 2.10
C LYS A 12 27.42 9.41 3.41
N VAL A 13 26.56 9.35 4.42
CA VAL A 13 26.83 9.92 5.75
C VAL A 13 27.71 8.99 6.57
N VAL A 14 27.48 7.68 6.49
CA VAL A 14 28.31 6.65 7.16
C VAL A 14 29.74 6.67 6.59
N ASP A 15 29.90 6.70 5.26
CA ASP A 15 31.21 6.72 4.60
C ASP A 15 32.01 8.00 4.91
N ASN A 16 31.33 9.15 5.01
CA ASN A 16 31.97 10.42 5.39
C ASN A 16 32.28 10.50 6.90
N ALA A 17 31.46 9.90 7.75
CA ALA A 17 31.72 9.83 9.18
C ALA A 17 32.92 8.92 9.48
N GLU A 18 33.05 7.77 8.79
CA GLU A 18 34.23 6.90 8.89
C GLU A 18 35.52 7.63 8.52
N GLY A 19 35.52 8.44 7.46
CA GLY A 19 36.69 9.23 7.05
C GLY A 19 37.07 10.38 8.01
N ILE A 20 36.13 10.87 8.81
CA ILE A 20 36.38 11.88 9.87
C ILE A 20 36.84 11.19 11.17
N LEU A 21 36.27 10.04 11.50
CA LEU A 21 36.66 9.22 12.65
C LEU A 21 38.11 8.72 12.52
N ASP A 22 38.56 8.37 11.32
CA ASP A 22 39.91 7.86 11.06
C ASP A 22 41.00 8.97 11.14
N LYS A 23 40.60 10.24 11.03
CA LYS A 23 41.52 11.39 11.12
C LYS A 23 41.68 11.97 12.53
N VAL A 24 40.78 11.65 13.46
CA VAL A 24 40.70 12.34 14.76
C VAL A 24 40.95 11.41 15.96
N ILE A 25 40.92 10.09 15.80
CA ILE A 25 41.15 9.15 16.92
C ILE A 25 42.36 8.27 16.62
N THR A 26 43.47 8.52 17.32
CA THR A 26 44.76 7.84 17.12
C THR A 26 44.95 6.57 17.99
N THR A 27 43.95 6.14 18.75
CA THR A 27 44.05 4.96 19.65
C THR A 27 42.95 3.94 19.36
N ASP A 28 43.31 2.72 18.97
CA ASP A 28 42.39 1.67 18.49
C ASP A 28 41.23 1.33 19.44
N LYS A 29 41.44 1.48 20.76
CA LYS A 29 40.43 1.18 21.80
C LYS A 29 39.26 2.17 21.85
N GLU A 30 39.53 3.46 21.70
CA GLU A 30 38.50 4.50 21.74
C GLU A 30 37.63 4.48 20.47
N ARG A 31 38.24 4.10 19.34
CA ARG A 31 37.52 3.91 18.06
C ARG A 31 36.56 2.73 18.13
N ASP A 32 36.94 1.64 18.79
CA ASP A 32 36.08 0.46 18.97
C ASP A 32 34.94 0.70 19.96
N GLU A 33 35.19 1.45 21.04
CA GLU A 33 34.14 1.89 21.98
C GLU A 33 33.15 2.87 21.34
N ALA A 34 33.64 3.82 20.54
CA ALA A 34 32.80 4.73 19.77
C ALA A 34 31.95 3.98 18.73
N LYS A 35 32.53 2.98 18.03
CA LYS A 35 31.80 2.10 17.10
C LYS A 35 30.73 1.27 17.82
N LEU A 36 31.01 0.78 19.03
CA LEU A 36 30.05 0.02 19.84
C LEU A 36 28.90 0.90 20.32
N ALA A 37 29.20 2.11 20.80
CA ALA A 37 28.20 3.08 21.24
C ALA A 37 27.31 3.54 20.07
N LEU A 38 27.90 3.79 18.90
CA LEU A 38 27.15 4.13 17.69
C LEU A 38 26.21 2.99 17.25
N LYS A 39 26.68 1.74 17.28
CA LYS A 39 25.85 0.56 16.96
C LYS A 39 24.69 0.39 17.93
N LYS A 40 24.89 0.63 19.23
CA LYS A 40 23.81 0.58 20.22
C LYS A 40 22.76 1.66 19.98
N LEU A 41 23.20 2.90 19.72
CA LEU A 41 22.32 4.02 19.42
C LEU A 41 21.48 3.79 18.15
N LEU A 42 22.09 3.23 17.11
CA LEU A 42 21.37 2.84 15.89
C LEU A 42 20.36 1.74 16.14
N LEU A 43 20.71 0.71 16.94
CA LEU A 43 19.82 -0.39 17.27
C LEU A 43 18.60 0.08 18.09
N ASP A 44 18.82 1.03 19.01
CA ASP A 44 17.74 1.62 19.82
C ASP A 44 16.84 2.51 18.96
N ALA A 45 17.41 3.29 18.03
CA ALA A 45 16.65 4.06 17.06
C ALA A 45 15.82 3.18 16.11
N GLU A 46 16.36 2.05 15.65
CA GLU A 46 15.64 1.07 14.85
C GLU A 46 14.49 0.42 15.65
N ARG A 47 14.72 0.09 16.92
CA ARG A 47 13.66 -0.44 17.80
C ARG A 47 12.56 0.57 18.06
N GLU A 48 12.89 1.83 18.30
CA GLU A 48 11.91 2.90 18.48
C GLU A 48 11.12 3.18 17.19
N ALA A 49 11.80 3.20 16.05
CA ALA A 49 11.15 3.34 14.75
C ALA A 49 10.21 2.16 14.46
N PHE A 50 10.65 0.93 14.75
CA PHE A 50 9.82 -0.26 14.60
C PHE A 50 8.63 -0.27 15.58
N ALA A 51 8.85 0.17 16.83
CA ALA A 51 7.77 0.29 17.81
C ALA A 51 6.72 1.32 17.38
N LYS A 52 7.16 2.48 16.87
CA LYS A 52 6.27 3.49 16.29
C LYS A 52 5.54 3.00 15.06
N GLU A 53 6.20 2.24 14.18
CA GLU A 53 5.53 1.62 13.03
C GLU A 53 4.49 0.59 13.46
N VAL A 54 4.76 -0.19 14.51
CA VAL A 54 3.81 -1.15 15.09
C VAL A 54 2.64 -0.43 15.77
N GLU A 55 2.89 0.69 16.42
CA GLU A 55 1.88 1.53 17.06
C GLU A 55 0.98 2.22 16.02
N ASP A 56 1.55 2.81 14.97
CA ASP A 56 0.81 3.36 13.83
C ASP A 56 -0.04 2.28 13.14
N ARG A 57 0.47 1.04 13.03
CA ARG A 57 -0.32 -0.08 12.49
C ARG A 57 -1.46 -0.51 13.41
N LYS A 58 -1.34 -0.30 14.73
CA LYS A 58 -2.42 -0.57 15.69
C LYS A 58 -3.48 0.53 15.66
N ASP A 59 -3.06 1.79 15.62
CA ASP A 59 -3.96 2.94 15.55
C ASP A 59 -4.76 2.96 14.24
N ALA A 60 -4.08 2.69 13.11
CA ALA A 60 -4.74 2.50 11.82
C ALA A 60 -5.84 1.42 11.87
N ARG A 61 -5.58 0.31 12.58
CA ARG A 61 -6.55 -0.79 12.72
C ARG A 61 -7.80 -0.43 13.51
N ASP A 62 -7.72 0.50 14.46
CA ASP A 62 -8.88 0.98 15.20
C ASP A 62 -9.64 2.06 14.42
N MET A 63 -8.95 2.95 13.70
CA MET A 63 -9.56 3.96 12.82
C MET A 63 -10.38 3.35 11.67
N TYR A 64 -10.01 2.18 11.14
CA TYR A 64 -10.71 1.53 10.02
C TYR A 64 -11.95 0.72 10.39
N LYS A 65 -12.27 0.54 11.68
CA LYS A 65 -13.40 -0.32 12.07
C LYS A 65 -14.76 0.24 11.64
N ASP A 66 -14.94 1.56 11.75
CA ASP A 66 -16.19 2.22 11.37
C ASP A 66 -16.26 2.46 9.84
N ASP A 67 -15.13 2.82 9.23
CA ASP A 67 -15.01 3.03 7.78
C ASP A 67 -15.21 1.73 6.97
N ALA A 68 -14.83 0.58 7.54
CA ALA A 68 -14.98 -0.71 6.87
C ALA A 68 -16.44 -1.08 6.57
N ILE A 69 -17.41 -0.59 7.36
CA ILE A 69 -18.83 -0.89 7.14
C ILE A 69 -19.34 -0.13 5.91
N ILE A 70 -19.06 1.17 5.83
CA ILE A 70 -19.48 2.01 4.70
C ILE A 70 -18.82 1.51 3.40
N GLN A 71 -17.52 1.18 3.45
CA GLN A 71 -16.82 0.63 2.29
C GLN A 71 -17.39 -0.72 1.84
N LYS A 72 -17.77 -1.59 2.78
CA LYS A 72 -18.45 -2.87 2.46
C LYS A 72 -19.80 -2.65 1.81
N ILE A 73 -20.60 -1.72 2.33
CA ILE A 73 -21.90 -1.38 1.74
C ILE A 73 -21.72 -0.86 0.32
N LEU A 74 -20.81 0.08 0.11
CA LEU A 74 -20.53 0.65 -1.20
C LEU A 74 -19.96 -0.38 -2.18
N ALA A 75 -19.04 -1.23 -1.74
CA ALA A 75 -18.50 -2.31 -2.58
C ALA A 75 -19.58 -3.33 -2.96
N THR A 76 -20.49 -3.63 -2.03
CA THR A 76 -21.61 -4.55 -2.28
C THR A 76 -22.61 -3.95 -3.26
N LEU A 77 -22.98 -2.67 -3.07
CA LEU A 77 -23.82 -1.92 -4.00
C LEU A 77 -23.20 -1.84 -5.40
N PHE A 78 -21.91 -1.51 -5.47
CA PHE A 78 -21.17 -1.47 -6.72
C PHE A 78 -21.23 -2.83 -7.43
N THR A 79 -20.99 -3.91 -6.69
CA THR A 79 -20.97 -5.28 -7.24
C THR A 79 -22.35 -5.67 -7.77
N ALA A 80 -23.40 -5.44 -6.99
CA ALA A 80 -24.78 -5.70 -7.40
C ALA A 80 -25.16 -4.90 -8.65
N ALA A 81 -24.82 -3.61 -8.69
CA ALA A 81 -25.06 -2.75 -9.84
C ALA A 81 -24.28 -3.21 -11.08
N TYR A 82 -23.00 -3.58 -10.93
CA TYR A 82 -22.16 -4.05 -12.02
C TYR A 82 -22.73 -5.32 -12.67
N PHE A 83 -23.08 -6.32 -11.85
CA PHE A 83 -23.73 -7.53 -12.37
C PHE A 83 -25.12 -7.26 -12.96
N GLY A 84 -25.89 -6.35 -12.36
CA GLY A 84 -27.19 -5.93 -12.88
C GLY A 84 -27.09 -5.31 -14.28
N LEU A 85 -26.18 -4.35 -14.47
CA LEU A 85 -25.93 -3.74 -15.77
C LEU A 85 -25.37 -4.75 -16.79
N THR A 86 -24.46 -5.63 -16.35
CA THR A 86 -23.94 -6.72 -17.19
C THR A 86 -25.08 -7.60 -17.69
N TYR A 87 -25.98 -8.00 -16.79
CA TYR A 87 -27.13 -8.82 -17.12
C TYR A 87 -28.09 -8.11 -18.07
N THR A 88 -28.40 -6.83 -17.84
CA THR A 88 -29.23 -6.03 -18.75
C THR A 88 -28.63 -5.97 -20.16
N MET A 89 -27.32 -5.72 -20.28
CA MET A 89 -26.64 -5.73 -21.57
C MET A 89 -26.62 -7.11 -22.21
N PHE A 90 -26.50 -8.18 -21.42
CA PHE A 90 -26.62 -9.55 -21.92
C PHE A 90 -28.03 -9.85 -22.46
N LYS A 91 -29.09 -9.43 -21.75
CA LYS A 91 -30.47 -9.56 -22.21
C LYS A 91 -30.71 -8.81 -23.53
N TYR A 92 -30.10 -7.63 -23.67
CA TYR A 92 -30.20 -6.81 -24.87
C TYR A 92 -29.42 -7.42 -26.04
N PHE A 93 -28.10 -7.61 -25.92
CA PHE A 93 -27.23 -8.01 -27.04
C PHE A 93 -27.30 -9.50 -27.41
N VAL A 94 -27.48 -10.37 -26.42
CA VAL A 94 -27.37 -11.83 -26.63
C VAL A 94 -28.74 -12.48 -26.72
N LEU A 95 -29.59 -12.22 -25.73
CA LEU A 95 -30.93 -12.83 -25.70
C LEU A 95 -31.94 -12.10 -26.59
N ASN A 96 -31.67 -10.84 -26.94
CA ASN A 96 -32.60 -9.97 -27.69
C ASN A 96 -34.00 -9.90 -27.03
N GLU A 97 -34.06 -10.01 -25.71
CA GLU A 97 -35.30 -10.02 -24.91
C GLU A 97 -35.67 -8.64 -24.37
N LEU A 98 -34.85 -7.63 -24.66
CA LEU A 98 -34.96 -6.30 -24.10
C LEU A 98 -34.72 -5.30 -25.22
N GLU A 99 -35.63 -4.35 -25.38
CA GLU A 99 -35.47 -3.24 -26.31
C GLU A 99 -35.03 -2.01 -25.53
N LEU A 100 -33.90 -1.43 -25.93
CA LEU A 100 -33.34 -0.21 -25.36
C LEU A 100 -33.15 0.79 -26.51
N SER A 101 -33.37 2.07 -26.21
CA SER A 101 -33.02 3.15 -27.12
C SER A 101 -31.51 3.35 -27.23
N ASP A 102 -31.05 3.95 -28.32
CA ASP A 102 -29.64 4.28 -28.54
C ASP A 102 -29.03 5.09 -27.39
N TYR A 103 -29.81 5.98 -26.78
CA TYR A 103 -29.38 6.76 -25.62
C TYR A 103 -29.15 5.87 -24.40
N GLU A 104 -30.07 4.94 -24.10
CA GLU A 104 -29.95 4.03 -22.95
C GLU A 104 -28.76 3.09 -23.11
N ILE A 105 -28.54 2.58 -24.32
CA ILE A 105 -27.37 1.75 -24.65
C ILE A 105 -26.09 2.55 -24.44
N GLY A 106 -26.02 3.77 -24.96
CA GLY A 106 -24.87 4.66 -24.81
C GLY A 106 -24.58 5.00 -23.35
N PHE A 107 -25.61 5.30 -22.57
CA PHE A 107 -25.51 5.59 -21.14
C PHE A 107 -25.00 4.36 -20.37
N ILE A 108 -25.66 3.20 -20.52
CA ILE A 108 -25.28 1.98 -19.80
C ILE A 108 -23.85 1.55 -20.18
N SER A 109 -23.50 1.60 -21.47
CA SER A 109 -22.15 1.24 -21.93
C SER A 109 -21.07 2.16 -21.35
N THR A 110 -21.33 3.46 -21.24
CA THR A 110 -20.40 4.43 -20.65
C THR A 110 -20.21 4.16 -19.15
N VAL A 111 -21.31 3.96 -18.42
CA VAL A 111 -21.26 3.65 -16.98
C VAL A 111 -20.54 2.32 -16.76
N PHE A 112 -20.87 1.30 -17.54
CA PHE A 112 -20.24 -0.02 -17.46
C PHE A 112 -18.73 0.03 -17.74
N GLY A 113 -18.31 0.80 -18.75
CA GLY A 113 -16.90 1.03 -19.06
C GLY A 113 -16.16 1.72 -17.91
N ALA A 114 -16.75 2.77 -17.33
CA ALA A 114 -16.18 3.46 -16.17
C ALA A 114 -16.07 2.54 -14.94
N MET A 115 -17.11 1.75 -14.67
CA MET A 115 -17.11 0.78 -13.57
C MET A 115 -16.07 -0.32 -13.76
N SER A 116 -15.90 -0.82 -14.99
CA SER A 116 -14.95 -1.90 -15.30
C SER A 116 -13.51 -1.56 -14.89
N ALA A 117 -13.11 -0.29 -14.94
CA ALA A 117 -11.79 0.17 -14.49
C ALA A 117 -11.54 -0.02 -12.97
N LYS A 118 -12.60 -0.17 -12.17
CA LYS A 118 -12.53 -0.35 -10.71
C LYS A 118 -12.91 -1.75 -10.24
N VAL A 119 -13.25 -2.67 -11.15
CA VAL A 119 -13.61 -4.06 -10.80
C VAL A 119 -12.49 -4.75 -10.04
N ASN A 120 -11.24 -4.65 -10.49
CA ASN A 120 -10.11 -5.27 -9.79
C ASN A 120 -9.94 -4.74 -8.37
N THR A 121 -10.13 -3.43 -8.15
CA THR A 121 -10.08 -2.82 -6.81
C THR A 121 -11.17 -3.37 -5.89
N ILE A 122 -12.38 -3.59 -6.41
CA ILE A 122 -13.48 -4.15 -5.65
C ILE A 122 -13.26 -5.64 -5.36
N VAL A 123 -12.71 -6.41 -6.30
CA VAL A 123 -12.31 -7.80 -6.07
C VAL A 123 -11.23 -7.88 -5.00
N ASP A 124 -10.20 -7.03 -5.08
CA ASP A 124 -9.16 -6.93 -4.05
C ASP A 124 -9.72 -6.53 -2.69
N PHE A 125 -10.76 -5.69 -2.65
CA PHE A 125 -11.45 -5.32 -1.41
C PHE A 125 -12.20 -6.49 -0.77
N PHE A 126 -12.92 -7.30 -1.56
CA PHE A 126 -13.68 -8.45 -1.03
C PHE A 126 -12.82 -9.64 -0.67
N PHE A 127 -11.85 -9.96 -1.53
CA PHE A 127 -11.06 -11.19 -1.42
C PHE A 127 -9.68 -10.96 -0.84
N GLY A 128 -9.35 -9.71 -0.51
CA GLY A 128 -8.06 -9.34 0.03
C GLY A 128 -6.99 -9.46 -1.04
N GLY A 129 -6.76 -8.35 -1.75
CA GLY A 129 -5.46 -8.06 -2.32
C GLY A 129 -4.44 -8.27 -1.20
N SER A 130 -3.75 -9.42 -1.27
CA SER A 130 -3.13 -10.07 -0.14
C SER A 130 -2.44 -9.11 0.82
N SER A 131 -2.72 -9.27 2.11
CA SER A 131 -1.93 -8.78 3.24
C SER A 131 -0.46 -9.25 3.23
N LYS A 132 0.09 -9.71 2.09
CA LYS A 132 1.45 -10.21 1.87
C LYS A 132 2.28 -9.39 0.87
N LYS A 133 1.84 -8.22 0.40
CA LYS A 133 2.70 -7.43 -0.51
C LYS A 133 3.92 -6.78 0.17
N ASN A 134 4.00 -6.80 1.50
CA ASN A 134 5.17 -6.33 2.26
C ASN A 134 6.07 -7.44 2.82
N GLU A 135 5.77 -8.73 2.63
CA GLU A 135 6.65 -9.83 3.09
C GLU A 135 7.68 -10.26 2.04
N GLN A 136 7.50 -9.95 0.75
CA GLN A 136 8.37 -10.46 -0.31
C GLN A 136 9.45 -9.49 -0.80
N THR A 137 9.52 -8.26 -0.29
CA THR A 137 10.57 -7.30 -0.69
C THR A 137 11.85 -7.42 0.13
N ASN A 138 11.90 -8.32 1.13
CA ASN A 138 13.10 -8.60 1.92
C ASN A 138 13.45 -10.09 1.83
N LYS A 139 14.05 -10.50 0.71
CA LYS A 139 14.98 -11.63 0.66
C LYS A 139 16.24 -11.18 -0.06
#